data_AF-A0A8J8Q3E6-F1
#
_entry.id   AF-A0A8J8Q3E6-F1
#
_cell.length_a   1.000
_cell.length_b   1.000
_cell.length_c   1.000
_cell.angle_alpha   90.00
_cell.angle_beta   90.00
_cell.angle_gamma   90.00
#
_symmetry.space_group_name_H-M   'P 1'
#
loop_
_entity.id
_entity.type
_entity.pdbx_description
1 polymer ?
#
loop_
_entity_poly.entity_id
_entity_poly.type
_entity_poly.pdbx_seq_one_letter_code
_entity_poly.pdbx_strand_id
1 'polypeptide(L)'
;MSTDDRRVFGRRLPGGTEFEHPLVGLERRRTAVVAAYLAVLVGLFGVSYAGTTITIGDTPLETVTPRFDAVSTVLIALATATITVVPFCYAAWNGGPAVSFGLPLVPVFLGDIAAGRYVLGVDAAIALTVGAAASALALLATDVRQTGSLRPWRGARGDAAGSQQLFVTMILAVAAVGVARFAGTVPPRSLEWYLPFAVCWLVSVGVVGAYWQATLRAAVASRVASERAES
;
A
#
# COMPACT_ATOMS: atom_id res chain seq x y z
N MET A 1 26.35 7.41 45.80
CA MET A 1 24.90 7.18 45.61
C MET A 1 24.78 6.24 44.42
N SER A 2 24.38 5.00 44.70
CA SER A 2 24.49 3.83 43.82
C SER A 2 23.47 3.88 42.68
N THR A 3 23.93 3.78 41.43
CA THR A 3 23.13 3.55 40.23
C THR A 3 22.71 2.09 40.20
N ASP A 4 21.40 1.85 40.34
CA ASP A 4 20.82 0.52 40.41
C ASP A 4 20.61 -0.05 38.99
N ASP A 5 21.26 -1.18 38.74
CA ASP A 5 21.18 -2.00 37.55
C ASP A 5 19.77 -2.62 37.41
N ARG A 6 19.05 -2.27 36.34
CA ARG A 6 17.95 -3.09 35.82
C ARG A 6 18.13 -3.33 34.33
N ARG A 7 19.17 -4.11 34.01
CA ARG A 7 19.25 -4.85 32.74
C ARG A 7 18.21 -5.98 32.77
N VAL A 8 17.01 -5.70 32.27
CA VAL A 8 16.04 -6.76 31.96
C VAL A 8 16.52 -7.48 30.69
N PHE A 9 17.22 -8.59 30.89
CA PHE A 9 17.52 -9.59 29.87
C PHE A 9 16.23 -10.31 29.47
N GLY A 10 15.47 -9.68 28.57
CA GLY A 10 14.34 -10.29 27.89
C GLY A 10 14.81 -11.21 26.78
N ARG A 11 14.76 -12.52 27.03
CA ARG A 11 14.90 -13.64 26.11
C ARG A 11 14.16 -13.34 24.77
N ARG A 12 14.89 -12.97 23.71
CA ARG A 12 14.32 -12.86 22.36
C ARG A 12 14.04 -14.27 21.84
N LEU A 13 12.77 -14.65 21.76
CA LEU A 13 12.32 -15.81 21.01
C LEU A 13 12.71 -15.60 19.52
N PRO A 14 13.36 -16.57 18.86
CA PRO A 14 13.75 -16.45 17.46
C PRO A 14 12.50 -16.70 16.59
N GLY A 15 11.77 -15.64 16.26
CA GLY A 15 10.57 -15.76 15.40
C GLY A 15 9.81 -14.46 15.17
N GLY A 16 10.46 -13.29 15.23
CA GLY A 16 9.75 -12.00 15.29
C GLY A 16 10.32 -10.84 14.49
N THR A 17 11.29 -11.05 13.60
CA THR A 17 11.96 -9.98 12.85
C THR A 17 11.26 -9.58 11.55
N GLU A 18 10.27 -10.35 11.08
CA GLU A 18 9.64 -10.12 9.76
C GLU A 18 8.76 -8.86 9.73
N PHE A 19 8.26 -8.39 10.88
CA PHE A 19 7.43 -7.18 10.98
C PHE A 19 8.22 -5.91 11.31
N GLU A 20 9.53 -6.02 11.55
CA GLU A 20 10.42 -4.88 11.82
C GLU A 20 11.15 -4.50 10.52
N HIS A 21 10.39 -4.18 9.48
CA HIS A 21 10.95 -3.69 8.22
C HIS A 21 10.41 -2.29 7.90
N PRO A 22 11.25 -1.32 7.52
CA PRO A 22 10.83 0.05 7.18
C PRO A 22 9.82 0.11 6.01
N LEU A 23 9.71 -0.96 5.22
CA LEU A 23 8.69 -1.08 4.17
C LEU A 23 7.30 -1.48 4.69
N VAL A 24 7.25 -2.14 5.84
CA VAL A 24 6.03 -2.69 6.44
C VAL A 24 5.39 -1.65 7.34
N GLY A 25 6.18 -0.97 8.17
CA GLY A 25 5.76 0.20 8.92
C GLY A 25 6.59 0.47 10.16
N LEU A 26 6.31 1.60 10.83
CA LEU A 26 7.09 2.04 11.97
C LEU A 26 6.75 1.27 13.26
N GLU A 27 5.48 0.99 13.50
CA GLU A 27 5.02 0.30 14.71
C GLU A 27 4.44 -1.08 14.40
N ARG A 28 5.05 -2.12 14.96
CA ARG A 28 4.62 -3.52 14.81
C ARG A 28 3.16 -3.75 15.21
N ARG A 29 2.69 -3.08 16.27
CA ARG A 29 1.29 -3.22 16.74
C ARG A 29 0.29 -2.73 15.70
N ARG A 30 0.56 -1.60 15.05
CA ARG A 30 -0.31 -1.03 14.00
C ARG A 30 -0.32 -1.91 12.76
N THR A 31 0.85 -2.44 12.37
CA THR A 31 0.94 -3.43 11.29
C THR A 31 0.13 -4.70 11.62
N ALA A 32 0.22 -5.20 12.84
CA ALA A 32 -0.52 -6.40 13.26
C ALA A 32 -2.04 -6.19 13.21
N VAL A 33 -2.53 -4.99 13.56
CA VAL A 33 -3.96 -4.64 13.42
C VAL A 33 -4.39 -4.71 11.95
N VAL A 34 -3.58 -4.18 11.04
CA VAL A 34 -3.88 -4.23 9.60
C VAL A 34 -3.78 -5.64 9.03
N ALA A 35 -2.82 -6.44 9.48
CA ALA A 35 -2.74 -7.85 9.11
C ALA A 35 -3.96 -8.64 9.61
N ALA A 36 -4.40 -8.40 10.84
CA ALA A 36 -5.61 -9.00 11.39
C ALA A 36 -6.86 -8.56 10.63
N TYR A 37 -6.97 -7.27 10.28
CA TYR A 37 -8.02 -6.74 9.42
C TYR A 37 -8.06 -7.45 8.06
N LEU A 38 -6.91 -7.61 7.40
CA LEU A 38 -6.81 -8.34 6.14
C LEU A 38 -7.19 -9.81 6.28
N ALA A 39 -6.77 -10.47 7.36
CA ALA A 39 -7.14 -11.86 7.62
C ALA A 39 -8.66 -12.02 7.79
N VAL A 40 -9.30 -11.08 8.50
CA VAL A 40 -10.76 -11.04 8.64
C VAL A 40 -11.43 -10.79 7.29
N LEU A 41 -10.93 -9.86 6.48
CA LEU A 41 -11.45 -9.57 5.14
C LEU A 41 -11.38 -10.81 4.24
N VAL A 42 -10.23 -11.49 4.20
CA VAL A 42 -10.02 -12.72 3.44
C VAL A 42 -10.95 -13.83 3.93
N GLY A 43 -11.09 -13.99 5.25
CA GLY A 43 -11.98 -14.98 5.84
C GLY A 43 -13.45 -14.73 5.48
N LEU A 44 -13.92 -13.48 5.58
CA LEU A 44 -15.26 -13.08 5.19
C LEU A 44 -15.52 -13.32 3.70
N PHE A 45 -14.55 -13.00 2.84
CA PHE A 45 -14.63 -13.28 1.42
C PHE A 45 -14.72 -14.78 1.14
N GLY A 46 -13.88 -15.59 1.79
CA GLY A 46 -13.89 -17.05 1.65
C GLY A 46 -15.21 -17.68 2.11
N VAL A 47 -15.77 -17.22 3.23
CA VAL A 47 -17.09 -17.66 3.71
C VAL A 47 -18.20 -17.26 2.73
N SER A 48 -18.15 -16.03 2.20
CA SER A 48 -19.12 -15.57 1.20
C SER A 48 -19.08 -16.42 -0.08
N TYR A 49 -17.88 -16.67 -0.59
CA TYR A 49 -17.66 -17.51 -1.79
C TYR A 49 -18.06 -18.97 -1.57
N ALA A 50 -17.75 -19.55 -0.40
CA ALA A 50 -18.22 -20.88 -0.03
C ALA A 50 -19.76 -20.91 0.01
N GLY A 51 -20.39 -19.87 0.56
CA GLY A 51 -21.85 -19.72 0.58
C GLY A 51 -22.48 -19.72 -0.82
N THR A 52 -21.83 -19.15 -1.83
CA THR A 52 -22.34 -19.11 -3.21
C THR A 52 -22.11 -20.41 -3.99
N THR A 53 -21.27 -21.32 -3.48
CA THR A 53 -20.92 -22.58 -4.17
C THR A 53 -21.61 -23.81 -3.56
N ILE A 54 -22.30 -23.67 -2.43
CA ILE A 54 -23.06 -24.75 -1.79
C ILE A 54 -24.37 -24.99 -2.56
N THR A 55 -24.52 -26.20 -3.10
CA THR A 55 -25.76 -26.72 -3.67
C THR A 55 -26.47 -27.61 -2.64
N ILE A 56 -27.80 -27.52 -2.53
CA ILE A 56 -28.61 -28.48 -1.78
C ILE A 56 -29.52 -29.17 -2.79
N GLY A 57 -29.32 -30.47 -3.01
CA GLY A 57 -30.11 -31.27 -3.96
C GLY A 57 -29.94 -30.86 -5.42
N ASP A 58 -28.71 -30.58 -5.87
CA ASP A 58 -28.34 -30.12 -7.22
C ASP A 58 -28.97 -28.80 -7.69
N THR A 59 -29.78 -28.15 -6.86
CA THR A 59 -30.19 -26.77 -7.02
C THR A 59 -29.22 -25.84 -6.29
N PRO A 60 -28.63 -24.83 -6.96
CA PRO A 60 -27.92 -23.76 -6.27
C PRO A 60 -28.90 -23.08 -5.32
N LEU A 61 -28.48 -22.79 -4.08
CA LEU A 61 -29.29 -21.99 -3.18
C LEU A 61 -29.60 -20.66 -3.87
N GLU A 62 -30.88 -20.35 -4.09
CA GLU A 62 -31.27 -19.04 -4.59
C GLU A 62 -30.78 -17.97 -3.61
N THR A 63 -29.81 -17.17 -4.06
CA THR A 63 -29.14 -16.10 -3.30
C THR A 63 -30.07 -14.89 -3.02
N VAL A 64 -31.39 -15.08 -3.04
CA VAL A 64 -32.44 -14.05 -2.98
C VAL A 64 -33.01 -13.93 -1.57
N THR A 65 -32.16 -13.97 -0.54
CA THR A 65 -32.58 -13.61 0.83
C THR A 65 -32.07 -12.22 1.19
N PRO A 66 -32.88 -11.36 1.85
CA PRO A 66 -32.46 -10.01 2.25
C PRO A 66 -31.19 -9.96 3.10
N ARG A 67 -30.92 -11.05 3.84
CA ARG A 67 -29.71 -11.18 4.67
C ARG A 67 -28.46 -11.42 3.83
N PHE A 68 -28.55 -12.19 2.75
CA PHE A 68 -27.44 -12.39 1.82
C PHE A 68 -27.11 -11.08 1.08
N ASP A 69 -28.15 -10.32 0.72
CA ASP A 69 -28.01 -9.01 0.09
C ASP A 69 -27.34 -7.98 1.01
N ALA A 70 -27.71 -7.97 2.31
CA ALA A 70 -27.05 -7.14 3.32
C ALA A 70 -25.57 -7.52 3.54
N VAL A 71 -25.25 -8.82 3.62
CA VAL A 71 -23.86 -9.30 3.78
C VAL A 71 -23.03 -8.94 2.55
N SER A 72 -23.57 -9.12 1.35
CA SER A 72 -22.92 -8.75 0.09
C SER A 72 -22.69 -7.24 0.01
N THR A 73 -23.67 -6.44 0.41
CA THR A 73 -23.53 -4.97 0.48
C THR A 73 -22.42 -4.54 1.43
N VAL A 74 -22.35 -5.14 2.63
CA VAL A 74 -21.29 -4.85 3.61
C VAL A 74 -19.92 -5.25 3.09
N LEU A 75 -19.81 -6.41 2.43
CA LEU A 75 -18.57 -6.87 1.81
C LEU A 75 -18.11 -5.95 0.68
N ILE A 76 -19.02 -5.51 -0.18
CA ILE A 76 -18.74 -4.56 -1.26
C ILE A 76 -18.28 -3.22 -0.66
N ALA A 77 -18.97 -2.71 0.36
CA ALA A 77 -18.58 -1.47 1.04
C ALA A 77 -17.19 -1.60 1.69
N LEU A 78 -16.91 -2.74 2.33
CA LEU A 78 -15.62 -3.00 2.97
C LEU A 78 -14.48 -3.14 1.95
N ALA A 79 -14.71 -3.86 0.85
CA ALA A 79 -13.78 -3.98 -0.26
C ALA A 79 -13.51 -2.60 -0.88
N THR A 80 -14.57 -1.81 -1.12
CA THR A 80 -14.45 -0.45 -1.66
C THR A 80 -13.62 0.44 -0.73
N ALA A 81 -13.88 0.40 0.58
CA ALA A 81 -13.08 1.13 1.57
C ALA A 81 -11.63 0.65 1.60
N THR A 82 -11.39 -0.66 1.46
CA THR A 82 -10.05 -1.26 1.39
C THR A 82 -9.29 -0.80 0.15
N ILE A 83 -9.98 -0.64 -0.98
CA ILE A 83 -9.39 -0.17 -2.23
C ILE A 83 -9.08 1.33 -2.16
N THR A 84 -9.96 2.14 -1.54
CA THR A 84 -9.96 3.60 -1.74
C THR A 84 -9.53 4.44 -0.55
N VAL A 85 -9.75 3.97 0.70
CA VAL A 85 -9.58 4.78 1.92
C VAL A 85 -8.55 4.19 2.87
N VAL A 86 -8.68 2.91 3.21
CA VAL A 86 -7.80 2.21 4.16
C VAL A 86 -6.31 2.32 3.80
N PRO A 87 -5.87 2.27 2.53
CA PRO A 87 -4.45 2.39 2.17
C PRO A 87 -3.85 3.73 2.59
N PHE A 88 -4.60 4.82 2.43
CA PHE A 88 -4.20 6.17 2.84
C PHE A 88 -4.23 6.33 4.35
N CYS A 89 -5.25 5.79 5.03
CA CYS A 89 -5.31 5.77 6.48
C CYS A 89 -4.09 5.05 7.06
N TYR A 90 -3.73 3.89 6.53
CA TYR A 90 -2.55 3.15 6.96
C TYR A 90 -1.25 3.91 6.66
N ALA A 91 -1.12 4.45 5.46
CA ALA A 91 0.02 5.27 5.04
C ALA A 91 0.27 6.42 6.02
N ALA A 92 -0.80 7.17 6.33
CA ALA A 92 -0.76 8.30 7.24
C ALA A 92 -0.57 7.89 8.70
N TRP A 93 -1.08 6.70 9.11
CA TRP A 93 -1.09 6.26 10.51
C TRP A 93 0.15 5.48 10.92
N ASN A 94 0.69 4.57 10.12
CA ASN A 94 1.85 3.75 10.52
C ASN A 94 3.11 4.08 9.73
N GLY A 95 2.98 4.61 8.51
CA GLY A 95 4.05 4.50 7.51
C GLY A 95 4.23 3.02 7.12
N GLY A 96 4.70 2.75 5.91
CA GLY A 96 4.80 1.38 5.39
C GLY A 96 4.42 1.28 3.92
N PRO A 97 5.32 1.73 3.01
CA PRO A 97 5.02 1.80 1.58
C PRO A 97 4.54 0.48 0.97
N ALA A 98 5.12 -0.66 1.37
CA ALA A 98 4.75 -1.96 0.81
C ALA A 98 3.34 -2.39 1.22
N VAL A 99 2.99 -2.23 2.50
CA VAL A 99 1.65 -2.59 2.99
C VAL A 99 0.60 -1.64 2.43
N SER A 100 0.89 -0.33 2.39
CA SER A 100 0.01 0.65 1.74
C SER A 100 -0.25 0.34 0.27
N PHE A 101 0.76 -0.14 -0.46
CA PHE A 101 0.58 -0.58 -1.85
C PHE A 101 -0.23 -1.87 -1.96
N GLY A 102 0.01 -2.84 -1.07
CA GLY A 102 -0.62 -4.16 -1.11
C GLY A 102 -2.09 -4.16 -0.71
N LEU A 103 -2.47 -3.31 0.26
CA LEU A 103 -3.83 -3.21 0.79
C LEU A 103 -4.95 -3.17 -0.26
N PRO A 104 -4.94 -2.24 -1.23
CA PRO A 104 -6.01 -2.15 -2.22
C PRO A 104 -6.01 -3.31 -3.21
N LEU A 105 -4.89 -4.04 -3.35
CA LEU A 105 -4.78 -5.16 -4.28
C LEU A 105 -5.44 -6.43 -3.75
N VAL A 106 -5.49 -6.62 -2.42
CA VAL A 106 -6.07 -7.83 -1.80
C VAL A 106 -7.51 -8.10 -2.25
N PRO A 107 -8.47 -7.17 -2.11
CA PRO A 107 -9.85 -7.44 -2.53
C PRO A 107 -9.98 -7.66 -4.05
N VAL A 108 -9.14 -6.99 -4.85
CA VAL A 108 -9.12 -7.19 -6.31
C VAL A 108 -8.65 -8.59 -6.66
N PHE A 109 -7.54 -9.05 -6.09
CA PHE A 109 -7.03 -10.40 -6.32
C PHE A 109 -8.02 -11.48 -5.88
N LEU A 110 -8.69 -11.29 -4.75
CA LEU A 110 -9.74 -12.21 -4.30
C LEU A 110 -10.91 -12.27 -5.29
N GLY A 111 -11.35 -11.11 -5.78
CA GLY A 111 -12.40 -11.01 -6.81
C GLY A 111 -12.00 -11.67 -8.13
N ASP A 112 -10.79 -11.42 -8.61
CA ASP A 112 -10.25 -11.99 -9.84
C ASP A 112 -10.13 -13.52 -9.77
N ILE A 113 -9.63 -14.06 -8.65
CA ILE A 113 -9.57 -15.50 -8.39
C ILE A 113 -10.98 -16.09 -8.37
N ALA A 114 -11.92 -15.48 -7.65
CA ALA A 114 -13.29 -15.96 -7.56
C ALA A 114 -14.02 -15.94 -8.93
N ALA A 115 -13.72 -14.95 -9.77
CA ALA A 115 -14.28 -14.81 -11.11
C ALA A 115 -13.55 -15.66 -12.18
N GLY A 116 -12.43 -16.31 -11.83
CA GLY A 116 -11.57 -17.02 -12.78
C GLY A 116 -10.96 -16.10 -13.84
N ARG A 117 -10.79 -14.81 -13.54
CA ARG A 117 -10.26 -13.80 -14.46
C ARG A 117 -8.84 -13.43 -14.07
N TYR A 118 -7.96 -13.32 -15.07
CA TYR A 118 -6.57 -12.86 -14.90
C TYR A 118 -6.28 -11.62 -15.75
N VAL A 119 -7.33 -10.87 -16.08
CA VAL A 119 -7.24 -9.68 -16.94
C VAL A 119 -7.26 -8.44 -16.07
N LEU A 120 -6.38 -7.48 -16.36
CA LEU A 120 -6.33 -6.22 -15.65
C LEU A 120 -7.59 -5.40 -15.94
N GLY A 121 -8.54 -5.43 -15.00
CA GLY A 121 -9.80 -4.70 -15.05
C GLY A 121 -9.71 -3.27 -14.50
N VAL A 122 -10.86 -2.59 -14.50
CA VAL A 122 -10.99 -1.24 -13.91
C VAL A 122 -10.56 -1.24 -12.44
N ASP A 123 -10.99 -2.25 -11.66
CA ASP A 123 -10.69 -2.34 -10.22
C ASP A 123 -9.19 -2.52 -9.96
N ALA A 124 -8.51 -3.32 -10.79
CA ALA A 124 -7.05 -3.49 -10.72
C ALA A 124 -6.31 -2.18 -11.08
N ALA A 125 -6.77 -1.45 -12.09
CA ALA A 125 -6.21 -0.15 -12.44
C ALA A 125 -6.40 0.88 -11.31
N ILE A 126 -7.57 0.90 -10.68
CA ILE A 126 -7.84 1.74 -9.50
C ILE A 126 -6.93 1.35 -8.34
N ALA A 127 -6.85 0.05 -8.02
CA ALA A 127 -6.04 -0.44 -6.91
C ALA A 127 -4.54 -0.17 -7.09
N LEU A 128 -4.01 -0.31 -8.32
CA LEU A 128 -2.63 0.06 -8.64
C LEU A 128 -2.37 1.55 -8.44
N THR A 129 -3.27 2.40 -8.94
CA THR A 129 -3.16 3.86 -8.84
C THR A 129 -3.27 4.33 -7.38
N VAL A 130 -4.26 3.84 -6.64
CA VAL A 130 -4.44 4.16 -5.21
C VAL A 130 -3.30 3.61 -4.38
N GLY A 131 -2.89 2.36 -4.61
CA GLY A 131 -1.78 1.73 -3.92
C GLY A 131 -0.47 2.50 -4.12
N ALA A 132 -0.17 2.93 -5.35
CA ALA A 132 1.01 3.73 -5.64
C ALA A 132 0.98 5.08 -4.90
N ALA A 133 -0.18 5.74 -4.88
CA ALA A 133 -0.35 7.00 -4.16
C ALA A 133 -0.24 6.84 -2.65
N ALA A 134 -0.86 5.80 -2.08
CA ALA A 134 -0.76 5.48 -0.67
C ALA A 134 0.68 5.11 -0.28
N SER A 135 1.41 4.38 -1.12
CA SER A 135 2.82 4.05 -0.92
C SER A 135 3.71 5.30 -0.91
N ALA A 136 3.49 6.22 -1.85
CA ALA A 136 4.18 7.51 -1.88
C ALA A 136 3.85 8.37 -0.66
N LEU A 137 2.59 8.42 -0.24
CA LEU A 137 2.17 9.09 0.99
C LEU A 137 2.83 8.46 2.22
N ALA A 138 2.93 7.13 2.27
CA ALA A 138 3.55 6.41 3.38
C ALA A 138 5.04 6.74 3.51
N LEU A 139 5.76 6.88 2.38
CA LEU A 139 7.13 7.37 2.36
C LEU A 139 7.21 8.78 2.97
N LEU A 140 6.37 9.70 2.49
CA LEU A 140 6.32 11.07 3.01
C LEU A 140 5.98 11.13 4.51
N ALA A 141 4.94 10.41 4.95
CA ALA A 141 4.49 10.40 6.33
C ALA A 141 5.56 9.83 7.27
N THR A 142 6.27 8.78 6.83
CA THR A 142 7.38 8.19 7.59
C THR A 142 8.50 9.21 7.79
N ASP A 143 8.91 9.85 6.72
CA ASP A 143 9.97 10.85 6.70
C ASP A 143 9.62 12.11 7.52
N VAL A 144 8.37 12.60 7.43
CA VAL A 144 7.89 13.73 8.25
C VAL A 144 7.97 13.40 9.74
N ARG A 145 7.62 12.17 10.14
CA ARG A 145 7.67 11.74 11.54
C ARG A 145 9.09 11.57 12.07
N GLN A 146 9.99 11.04 11.25
CA GLN A 146 11.38 10.84 11.65
C GLN A 146 12.14 12.16 11.74
N THR A 147 11.87 13.10 10.83
CA THR A 147 12.58 14.40 10.77
C THR A 147 11.89 15.51 11.55
N GLY A 148 10.60 15.37 11.90
CA GLY A 148 9.78 16.42 12.49
C GLY A 148 9.49 17.60 11.56
N SER A 149 9.73 17.45 10.25
CA SER A 149 9.65 18.53 9.26
C SER A 149 8.68 18.21 8.14
N LEU A 150 7.92 19.22 7.69
CA LEU A 150 7.04 19.13 6.52
C LEU A 150 7.82 19.17 5.19
N ARG A 151 9.13 19.44 5.24
CA ARG A 151 10.04 19.38 4.08
C ARG A 151 11.13 18.34 4.33
N PRO A 152 10.77 17.07 4.59
CA PRO A 152 11.74 16.08 5.04
C PRO A 152 12.80 15.78 3.99
N TRP A 153 12.50 16.00 2.70
CA TRP A 153 13.44 15.85 1.59
C TRP A 153 14.61 16.85 1.59
N ARG A 154 14.64 17.82 2.50
CA ARG A 154 15.77 18.75 2.66
C ARG A 154 16.81 18.28 3.69
N GLY A 155 16.49 17.26 4.48
CA GLY A 155 17.41 16.69 5.47
C GLY A 155 18.38 15.67 4.85
N ALA A 156 19.51 15.43 5.52
CA ALA A 156 20.40 14.33 5.18
C ALA A 156 19.68 13.00 5.41
N ARG A 157 19.52 12.20 4.35
CA ARG A 157 18.92 10.86 4.42
C ARG A 157 19.99 9.81 4.66
N GLY A 158 19.73 8.91 5.60
CA GLY A 158 20.51 7.68 5.74
C GLY A 158 20.12 6.62 4.70
N ASP A 159 20.92 5.57 4.57
CA ASP A 159 20.79 4.52 3.53
C ASP A 159 19.41 3.84 3.48
N ALA A 160 18.76 3.68 4.64
CA ALA A 160 17.42 3.11 4.74
C ALA A 160 16.37 3.92 3.98
N ALA A 161 16.46 5.25 3.99
CA ALA A 161 15.53 6.11 3.27
C ALA A 161 15.74 6.06 1.75
N GLY A 162 16.96 5.80 1.29
CA GLY A 162 17.27 5.54 -0.12
C GLY A 162 16.60 4.26 -0.63
N SER A 163 16.63 3.18 0.18
CA SER A 163 15.98 1.90 -0.18
C SER A 163 14.46 2.02 -0.32
N GLN A 164 13.80 2.78 0.57
CA GLN A 164 12.37 3.03 0.50
C GLN A 164 12.01 3.87 -0.74
N GLN A 165 12.79 4.91 -1.05
CA GLN A 165 12.60 5.73 -2.25
C GLN A 165 12.69 4.89 -3.53
N LEU A 166 13.69 4.01 -3.64
CA LEU A 166 13.84 3.10 -4.78
C LEU A 166 12.65 2.14 -4.91
N PHE A 167 12.21 1.55 -3.80
CA PHE A 167 11.06 0.66 -3.77
C PHE A 167 9.78 1.35 -4.25
N VAL A 168 9.48 2.54 -3.71
CA VAL A 168 8.30 3.31 -4.15
C VAL A 168 8.39 3.71 -5.62
N THR A 169 9.59 4.08 -6.09
CA THR A 169 9.81 4.41 -7.51
C THR A 169 9.55 3.21 -8.41
N MET A 170 10.01 2.02 -8.02
CA MET A 170 9.79 0.77 -8.76
C MET A 170 8.31 0.43 -8.84
N ILE A 171 7.59 0.48 -7.72
CA ILE A 171 6.15 0.24 -7.66
C ILE A 171 5.39 1.25 -8.52
N LEU A 172 5.77 2.53 -8.44
CA LEU A 172 5.15 3.58 -9.24
C LEU A 172 5.30 3.30 -10.74
N ALA A 173 6.48 2.86 -11.17
CA ALA A 173 6.74 2.49 -12.56
C ALA A 173 5.89 1.28 -12.99
N VAL A 174 5.82 0.23 -12.16
CA VAL A 174 5.00 -0.96 -12.41
C VAL A 174 3.52 -0.59 -12.54
N ALA A 175 3.00 0.21 -11.60
CA ALA A 175 1.63 0.70 -11.64
C ALA A 175 1.35 1.55 -12.88
N ALA A 176 2.28 2.44 -13.25
CA ALA A 176 2.12 3.31 -14.41
C ALA A 176 2.07 2.52 -15.72
N VAL A 177 2.96 1.53 -15.88
CA VAL A 177 2.97 0.63 -17.03
C VAL A 177 1.70 -0.21 -17.07
N GLY A 178 1.26 -0.76 -15.93
CA GLY A 178 0.03 -1.54 -15.84
C GLY A 178 -1.21 -0.74 -16.24
N VAL A 179 -1.35 0.47 -15.71
CA VAL A 179 -2.47 1.37 -16.01
C VAL A 179 -2.41 1.90 -17.44
N ALA A 180 -1.22 2.17 -17.98
CA ALA A 180 -1.07 2.55 -19.39
C ALA A 180 -1.51 1.43 -20.34
N ARG A 181 -1.17 0.17 -20.02
CA ARG A 181 -1.63 -1.01 -20.77
C ARG A 181 -3.15 -1.16 -20.72
N PHE A 182 -3.74 -0.96 -19.55
CA PHE A 182 -5.19 -0.91 -19.39
C PHE A 182 -5.80 0.18 -20.27
N ALA A 183 -5.34 1.43 -20.13
CA ALA A 183 -5.88 2.56 -20.86
C ALA A 183 -5.78 2.43 -22.38
N GLY A 184 -4.73 1.76 -22.87
CA GLY A 184 -4.55 1.47 -24.30
C GLY A 184 -5.41 0.34 -24.85
N THR A 185 -6.10 -0.45 -24.01
CA THR A 185 -6.81 -1.66 -24.44
C THR A 185 -8.30 -1.66 -24.09
N VAL A 186 -8.75 -0.88 -23.10
CA VAL A 186 -10.16 -0.87 -22.68
C VAL A 186 -11.04 0.12 -23.46
N PRO A 187 -12.35 -0.16 -23.56
CA PRO A 187 -13.31 0.79 -24.15
C PRO A 187 -13.38 2.12 -23.36
N PRO A 188 -13.67 3.26 -24.03
CA PRO A 188 -13.72 4.58 -23.40
C PRO A 188 -14.63 4.67 -22.16
N ARG A 189 -15.76 3.96 -22.18
CA ARG A 189 -16.68 3.88 -21.03
C ARG A 189 -16.01 3.38 -19.74
N SER A 190 -15.01 2.51 -19.84
CA SER A 190 -14.27 2.01 -18.67
C SER A 190 -13.32 3.06 -18.10
N LEU A 191 -12.83 3.98 -18.94
CA LEU A 191 -11.96 5.08 -18.52
C LEU A 191 -12.72 6.15 -17.72
N GLU A 192 -13.99 6.37 -18.02
CA GLU A 192 -14.86 7.30 -17.27
C GLU A 192 -14.96 6.93 -15.79
N TRP A 193 -15.08 5.62 -15.49
CA TRP A 193 -15.12 5.11 -14.11
C TRP A 193 -13.77 5.22 -13.39
N TYR A 194 -12.68 5.16 -14.14
CA TYR A 194 -11.32 5.28 -13.61
C TYR A 194 -10.91 6.75 -13.36
N LEU A 195 -11.45 7.70 -14.13
CA LEU A 195 -11.05 9.10 -14.14
C LEU A 195 -10.94 9.77 -12.75
N PRO A 196 -11.88 9.57 -11.80
CA PRO A 196 -11.77 10.17 -10.47
C PRO A 196 -10.51 9.75 -9.71
N PHE A 197 -10.05 8.53 -9.93
CA PHE A 197 -8.87 7.97 -9.27
C PHE A 197 -7.57 8.41 -9.92
N ALA A 198 -7.60 8.90 -11.16
CA ALA A 198 -6.42 9.41 -11.86
C ALA A 198 -5.77 10.60 -11.12
N VAL A 199 -6.54 11.36 -10.33
CA VAL A 199 -6.02 12.44 -9.47
C VAL A 199 -4.96 11.93 -8.49
N CYS A 200 -5.02 10.66 -8.07
CA CYS A 200 -4.03 10.06 -7.18
C CYS A 200 -2.61 10.03 -7.79
N TRP A 201 -2.47 10.07 -9.13
CA TRP A 201 -1.16 10.19 -9.78
C TRP A 201 -0.42 11.46 -9.39
N LEU A 202 -1.13 12.55 -9.10
CA LEU A 202 -0.52 13.81 -8.66
C LEU A 202 0.24 13.62 -7.34
N VAL A 203 -0.29 12.81 -6.42
CA VAL A 203 0.37 12.50 -5.14
C VAL A 203 1.65 11.72 -5.39
N SER A 204 1.55 10.63 -6.16
CA SER A 204 2.69 9.76 -6.43
C SER A 204 3.83 10.49 -7.15
N VAL A 205 3.51 11.18 -8.25
CA VAL A 205 4.48 11.93 -9.06
C VAL A 205 5.07 13.09 -8.26
N GLY A 206 4.23 13.82 -7.51
CA GLY A 206 4.68 14.96 -6.70
C GLY A 206 5.66 14.54 -5.61
N VAL A 207 5.34 13.50 -4.84
CA VAL A 207 6.22 13.02 -3.76
C VAL A 207 7.49 12.40 -4.32
N VAL A 208 7.39 11.44 -5.24
CA VAL A 208 8.57 10.76 -5.80
C VAL A 208 9.47 11.75 -6.55
N GLY A 209 8.87 12.67 -7.31
CA GLY A 209 9.60 13.73 -8.00
C GLY A 209 10.37 14.66 -7.05
N ALA A 210 9.72 15.11 -5.96
CA ALA A 210 10.39 15.94 -4.95
C ALA A 210 11.58 15.21 -4.28
N TYR A 211 11.46 13.91 -4.04
CA TYR A 211 12.52 13.10 -3.47
C TYR A 211 13.69 12.95 -4.42
N TRP A 212 13.45 12.61 -5.69
CA TRP A 212 14.51 12.51 -6.70
C TRP A 212 15.19 13.86 -6.97
N GLN A 213 14.43 14.95 -7.00
CA GLN A 213 15.00 16.29 -7.12
C GLN A 213 15.96 16.61 -5.97
N ALA A 214 15.62 16.22 -4.74
CA ALA A 214 16.50 16.39 -3.59
C ALA A 214 17.76 15.51 -3.68
N THR A 215 17.61 14.24 -4.04
CA THR A 215 18.73 13.30 -4.22
C THR A 215 19.72 13.80 -5.27
N LEU A 216 19.22 14.27 -6.41
CA LEU A 216 20.04 14.82 -7.49
C LEU A 216 20.81 16.08 -7.04
N ARG A 217 20.15 16.99 -6.31
CA ARG A 217 20.81 18.20 -5.77
C ARG A 217 21.93 17.85 -4.79
N ALA A 218 21.70 16.87 -3.91
CA ALA A 218 22.71 16.42 -2.96
C ALA A 218 23.92 15.79 -3.68
N ALA A 219 23.67 14.94 -4.68
CA ALA A 219 24.73 14.30 -5.47
C ALA A 219 25.57 15.30 -6.28
N VAL A 220 24.95 16.35 -6.81
CA VAL A 220 25.68 17.43 -7.49
C VAL A 220 26.52 18.23 -6.50
N ALA A 221 25.97 18.56 -5.33
CA ALA A 221 26.69 19.33 -4.31
C ALA A 221 27.91 18.56 -3.77
N SER A 222 27.79 17.25 -3.54
CA SER A 222 28.92 16.43 -3.08
C SER A 222 30.04 16.34 -4.13
N ARG A 223 29.68 16.19 -5.41
CA ARG A 223 30.66 16.17 -6.51
C ARG A 223 31.41 17.49 -6.65
N VAL A 224 30.71 18.62 -6.55
CA VAL A 224 31.37 19.94 -6.59
C VAL A 224 32.30 20.14 -5.39
N ALA A 225 31.95 19.59 -4.22
CA ALA A 225 32.81 19.66 -3.04
C ALA A 225 34.07 18.79 -3.17
N SER A 226 33.97 17.58 -3.76
CA SER A 226 35.14 16.74 -4.01
C SER A 226 36.09 17.35 -5.03
N GLU A 227 35.56 17.88 -6.14
CA GLU A 227 36.36 18.54 -7.17
C GLU A 227 37.14 19.76 -6.63
N ARG A 228 36.59 20.48 -5.64
CA ARG A 228 37.28 21.59 -4.95
C ARG A 228 38.31 21.15 -3.90
N ALA A 229 38.17 19.95 -3.35
CA ALA A 229 39.13 19.43 -2.38
C ALA A 229 40.36 18.84 -3.07
N GLU A 230 40.24 18.48 -4.35
CA GLU A 230 41.32 17.95 -5.19
C GLU A 230 42.11 19.05 -5.93
N SER A 231 41.58 20.28 -6.00
CA SER A 231 42.22 21.46 -6.61
C SER A 231 43.01 22.30 -5.60
#